data_AF-G8LVQ4-F1
#
_entry.id   AF-G8LVQ4-F1
#
_cell.length_a   1.000
_cell.length_b   1.000
_cell.length_c   1.000
_cell.angle_alpha   90.00
_cell.angle_beta   90.00
_cell.angle_gamma   90.00
#
_symmetry.space_group_name_H-M   'P 1'
#
loop_
_entity.id
_entity.type
_entity.pdbx_description
1 polymer ?
#
loop_
_entity_poly.entity_id
_entity_poly.type
_entity_poly.pdbx_seq_one_letter_code
_entity_poly.pdbx_strand_id
1 'polypeptide(L)'
;MFGMENRYYKISLGDLFKALFCKKICPNCGAKLKRVRINNFSHKGKYSIAGNVYYGNIYNVKFHYHCENCCKDFEVDSLWNKK
;
A
#
# COMPACT_ATOMS: atom_id res chain seq x y z
N MET A 1 -1.95 28.63 -15.47
CA MET A 1 -0.91 28.11 -14.56
C MET A 1 -1.35 26.75 -14.05
N PHE A 2 -0.83 25.66 -14.60
CA PHE A 2 -1.09 24.32 -14.06
C PHE A 2 -0.25 24.17 -12.79
N GLY A 3 -0.88 24.40 -11.63
CA GLY A 3 -0.25 24.12 -10.35
C GLY A 3 0.08 22.64 -10.30
N MET A 4 1.37 22.30 -10.45
CA MET A 4 1.84 20.94 -10.23
C MET A 4 1.69 20.63 -8.75
N GLU A 5 0.54 20.08 -8.37
CA GLU A 5 0.36 19.54 -7.03
C GLU A 5 1.29 18.34 -6.88
N ASN A 6 2.39 18.56 -6.18
CA ASN A 6 3.33 17.50 -5.84
C ASN A 6 2.63 16.48 -4.93
N ARG A 7 2.48 15.25 -5.44
CA ARG A 7 1.89 14.11 -4.74
C ARG A 7 3.00 13.22 -4.20
N TYR A 8 3.15 13.20 -2.88
CA TYR A 8 4.16 12.38 -2.20
C TYR A 8 3.50 11.11 -1.65
N TYR A 9 4.08 9.95 -1.96
CA TYR A 9 3.60 8.67 -1.47
C TYR A 9 4.51 8.18 -0.35
N LYS A 10 3.95 8.01 0.85
CA LYS A 10 4.63 7.29 1.92
C LYS A 10 4.40 5.79 1.70
N ILE A 11 5.47 5.09 1.32
CA ILE A 11 5.56 3.62 1.28
C ILE A 11 6.72 3.24 2.17
N SER A 12 6.46 2.45 3.20
CA SER A 12 7.52 1.85 4.02
C SER A 12 8.20 0.73 3.21
N LEU A 13 9.52 0.60 3.34
CA LEU A 13 10.26 -0.54 2.76
C LEU A 13 9.63 -1.88 3.19
N GLY A 14 9.15 -1.98 4.44
CA GLY A 14 8.40 -3.15 4.93
C GLY A 14 7.13 -3.45 4.14
N ASP A 15 6.38 -2.44 3.70
CA ASP A 15 5.20 -2.61 2.83
C ASP A 15 5.59 -3.10 1.44
N LEU A 16 6.73 -2.63 0.92
CA LEU A 16 7.27 -3.08 -0.37
C LEU A 16 7.69 -4.56 -0.31
N PHE A 17 8.39 -4.96 0.75
CA PHE A 17 8.76 -6.34 1.00
C PHE A 17 7.52 -7.21 1.22
N LYS A 18 6.56 -6.79 2.05
CA LYS A 18 5.29 -7.51 2.22
C LYS A 18 4.52 -7.63 0.90
N ALA A 19 4.55 -6.61 0.04
CA ALA A 19 3.94 -6.69 -1.29
C ALA A 19 4.63 -7.75 -2.18
N LEU A 20 5.96 -7.87 -2.12
CA LEU A 20 6.73 -8.84 -2.91
C LEU A 20 6.65 -10.27 -2.35
N PHE A 21 6.69 -10.44 -1.03
CA PHE A 21 6.86 -11.72 -0.33
C PHE A 21 5.61 -12.26 0.37
N CYS A 22 4.54 -11.48 0.58
CA CYS A 22 3.28 -12.07 1.06
C CYS A 22 2.82 -13.13 0.07
N LYS A 23 2.54 -14.33 0.58
CA LYS A 23 1.93 -15.42 -0.19
C LYS A 23 0.66 -14.86 -0.85
N LYS A 24 0.70 -14.69 -2.16
CA LYS A 24 -0.44 -14.26 -2.98
C LYS A 24 -1.42 -15.42 -3.15
N ILE A 25 -1.68 -16.17 -2.08
CA ILE A 25 -2.48 -17.39 -2.06
C ILE A 25 -3.52 -17.23 -0.95
N CYS A 26 -4.79 -17.38 -1.31
CA CYS A 26 -5.90 -17.27 -0.39
C CYS A 26 -5.87 -18.44 0.60
N PRO A 27 -5.90 -18.18 1.92
CA PRO A 27 -5.89 -19.25 2.92
C PRO A 27 -7.18 -20.09 2.92
N ASN A 28 -8.26 -19.60 2.31
CA ASN A 28 -9.55 -20.27 2.32
C ASN A 28 -9.76 -21.20 1.11
N CYS A 29 -9.29 -20.81 -0.08
CA CYS A 29 -9.54 -21.55 -1.32
C CYS A 29 -8.27 -21.88 -2.11
N GLY A 30 -7.08 -21.49 -1.64
CA GLY A 30 -5.82 -21.71 -2.35
C GLY A 30 -5.65 -20.90 -3.65
N ALA A 31 -6.65 -20.11 -4.05
CA ALA A 31 -6.58 -19.30 -5.26
C ALA A 31 -5.61 -18.12 -5.13
N LYS A 32 -5.13 -17.60 -6.25
CA LYS A 32 -4.21 -16.46 -6.26
C LYS A 32 -4.92 -15.17 -5.80
N LEU A 33 -4.30 -14.44 -4.89
CA LEU A 33 -4.77 -13.13 -4.42
C LEU A 33 -4.33 -12.03 -5.39
N LYS A 34 -5.24 -11.12 -5.72
CA LYS A 34 -4.99 -9.95 -6.55
C LYS A 34 -4.62 -8.77 -5.64
N ARG A 35 -3.53 -8.08 -5.96
CA ARG A 35 -3.10 -6.92 -5.18
C ARG A 35 -3.97 -5.72 -5.52
N VAL A 36 -4.57 -5.11 -4.51
CA VAL A 36 -5.31 -3.86 -4.59
C VAL A 36 -4.49 -2.78 -3.87
N ARG A 37 -4.25 -1.67 -4.53
CA ARG A 37 -3.53 -0.52 -3.95
C ARG A 37 -4.55 0.54 -3.58
N ILE A 38 -4.62 0.89 -2.29
CA ILE A 38 -5.48 1.96 -1.80
C ILE A 38 -4.60 3.14 -1.44
N ASN A 39 -4.85 4.28 -2.09
CA ASN A 39 -4.16 5.53 -1.80
C ASN A 39 -5.08 6.38 -0.91
N ASN A 40 -4.76 6.46 0.38
CA ASN A 40 -5.48 7.31 1.31
C ASN A 40 -4.75 8.64 1.45
N PHE A 41 -5.45 9.74 1.20
CA PHE A 41 -4.93 11.06 1.53
C PHE A 41 -4.70 11.15 3.04
N SER A 42 -3.49 11.54 3.44
CA SER A 42 -3.16 11.68 4.86
C SER A 42 -3.30 13.11 5.31
N HIS A 43 -2.49 14.00 4.75
CA HIS A 43 -2.46 15.42 5.08
C HIS A 43 -1.62 16.18 4.05
N LYS A 44 -1.77 17.49 4.04
CA LYS A 44 -0.88 18.39 3.29
C LYS A 44 0.22 18.87 4.23
N GLY A 45 1.48 18.75 3.83
CA GLY A 45 2.59 19.05 4.74
C GLY A 45 3.97 18.93 4.15
N LYS A 46 4.97 19.15 5.01
CA LYS A 46 6.39 18.95 4.70
C LYS A 46 6.74 17.46 4.79
N TYR A 47 7.40 16.94 3.77
CA TYR A 47 7.86 15.56 3.69
C TYR A 47 9.32 15.53 3.27
N SER A 48 10.16 14.82 4.03
CA SER A 48 11.60 14.74 3.75
C SER A 48 11.94 13.41 3.07
N ILE A 49 12.55 13.47 1.89
CA ILE A 49 13.13 12.33 1.16
C ILE A 49 14.59 12.62 0.88
N ALA A 50 15.48 11.69 1.23
CA ALA A 50 16.91 11.77 0.91
C ALA A 50 17.54 13.13 1.28
N GLY A 51 17.19 13.66 2.46
CA GLY A 51 17.69 14.94 2.97
C GLY A 51 17.00 16.19 2.40
N ASN A 52 16.10 16.06 1.42
CA ASN A 52 15.39 17.18 0.81
C ASN A 52 13.97 17.29 1.37
N VAL A 53 13.58 18.50 1.77
CA VAL A 53 12.24 18.79 2.30
C VAL A 53 11.34 19.29 1.18
N TYR A 54 10.26 18.56 0.96
CA TYR A 54 9.26 18.88 -0.04
C TYR A 54 7.92 19.25 0.62
N TYR A 55 7.15 20.15 0.02
CA TYR A 55 5.82 20.52 0.50
C TYR A 55 4.75 20.08 -0.49
N GLY A 56 3.74 19.34 -0.04
CA GLY A 56 2.68 18.88 -0.93
C GLY A 56 1.65 17.97 -0.25
N ASN A 57 0.85 17.32 -1.08
CA ASN A 57 -0.17 16.39 -0.63
C ASN A 57 0.48 15.03 -0.34
N ILE A 58 0.42 14.60 0.92
CA ILE A 58 1.01 13.34 1.37
C ILE A 58 -0.08 12.27 1.39
N TYR A 59 0.15 11.21 0.61
CA TYR A 59 -0.73 10.05 0.52
C TYR A 59 -0.07 8.86 1.21
N ASN A 60 -0.82 8.20 2.08
CA ASN A 60 -0.45 6.89 2.62
C ASN A 60 -0.95 5.82 1.65
N VAL A 61 -0.03 4.99 1.19
CA VAL A 61 -0.38 3.86 0.34
C VAL A 61 -0.56 2.64 1.24
N LYS A 62 -1.76 2.07 1.24
CA LYS A 62 -2.02 0.76 1.86
C LYS A 62 -2.17 -0.28 0.77
N PHE A 63 -1.55 -1.43 0.97
CA PHE A 63 -1.70 -2.59 0.11
C PHE A 63 -2.76 -3.52 0.72
N HIS A 64 -3.69 -3.97 -0.11
CA HIS A 64 -4.71 -4.96 0.22
C HIS A 64 -4.61 -6.11 -0.79
N TYR A 65 -5.14 -7.27 -0.42
CA TYR A 65 -5.21 -8.45 -1.27
C TYR A 65 -6.65 -8.91 -1.38
N HIS A 66 -7.19 -8.94 -2.60
CA HIS A 66 -8.53 -9.42 -2.87
C HIS A 66 -8.48 -10.84 -3.45
N CYS A 67 -9.27 -11.75 -2.91
CA CYS A 67 -9.50 -13.06 -3.50
C CYS A 67 -10.72 -13.03 -4.40
N GLU A 68 -10.54 -13.08 -5.73
CA GLU A 68 -11.65 -13.11 -6.70
C GLU A 68 -12.55 -14.36 -6.53
N ASN A 69 -12.02 -15.45 -5.96
CA ASN A 69 -12.78 -16.69 -5.78
C ASN A 69 -13.60 -16.74 -4.46
N CYS A 70 -13.12 -16.07 -3.40
CA CYS A 70 -13.85 -15.97 -2.13
C CYS A 70 -14.61 -14.65 -1.98
N CYS A 71 -14.40 -13.69 -2.89
CA CYS A 71 -14.79 -12.29 -2.75
C CYS A 71 -14.42 -11.71 -1.37
N LYS A 72 -13.23 -12.06 -0.87
CA LYS A 72 -12.73 -11.63 0.45
C LYS A 72 -11.50 -10.74 0.29
N ASP A 73 -11.51 -9.64 1.02
CA ASP A 73 -10.38 -8.73 1.14
C ASP A 73 -9.55 -9.06 2.38
N PHE A 74 -8.25 -9.08 2.19
CA PHE A 74 -7.27 -9.35 3.23
C PHE A 74 -6.29 -8.19 3.28
N GLU A 75 -6.11 -7.61 4.46
CA GLU A 75 -5.01 -6.70 4.66
C GLU A 75 -3.69 -7.47 4.63
N VAL A 76 -2.68 -6.85 4.01
CA VAL A 76 -1.34 -7.41 3.91
C VAL A 76 -0.77 -7.74 5.29
N ASP A 77 -1.09 -6.90 6.29
CA ASP A 77 -0.65 -7.12 7.66
C ASP A 77 -1.26 -8.38 8.28
N SER A 78 -2.56 -8.64 8.02
CA SER A 78 -3.25 -9.84 8.48
C SER A 78 -2.73 -11.13 7.83
N LEU A 79 -2.21 -11.06 6.60
CA LEU A 79 -1.62 -12.21 5.91
C LEU A 79 -0.18 -12.49 6.35
N TRP A 80 0.57 -11.45 6.74
CA TRP A 80 1.94 -11.59 7.21
C TRP A 80 2.03 -12.18 8.62
N ASN A 81 1.04 -11.89 9.49
CA ASN A 81 1.05 -12.31 10.90
C ASN A 81 0.59 -13.75 11.16
N LYS A 82 0.17 -14.52 10.14
CA LYS A 82 -0.02 -15.97 10.27
C LYS A 82 1.33 -16.67 10.14
N LYS A 83 2.12 -16.63 11.21
CA LYS A 83 3.34 -17.44 11.36
C LYS A 83 3.03 -18.68 12.18
#